data_AF-A0A7C2K5Q7-F1
#
_entry.id   AF-A0A7C2K5Q7-F1
#
_cell.length_a   1.000
_cell.length_b   1.000
_cell.length_c   1.000
_cell.angle_alpha   90.00
_cell.angle_beta   90.00
_cell.angle_gamma   90.00
#
_symmetry.space_group_name_H-M   'P 1'
#
loop_
_entity.id
_entity.type
_entity.pdbx_description
1 polymer ?
#
loop_
_entity_poly.entity_id
_entity_poly.type
_entity_poly.pdbx_seq_one_letter_code
_entity_poly.pdbx_strand_id
1 'polypeptide(L)' 'KPIILTAIAAMLGAFFILGDPIFQGLAVSLIFGVFISTILTLLVIPVLYFSYLQHHGGRVPGTVKA' A
#
# COMPACT_ATOMS: atom_id res chain seq x y z
N LYS A 1 12.34 -5.85 1.40
CA LYS A 1 11.00 -5.18 1.50
C LYS A 1 9.98 -6.05 0.78
N PRO A 2 9.15 -6.82 1.49
CA PRO A 2 8.24 -7.81 0.89
C PRO A 2 7.22 -7.19 -0.08
N ILE A 3 6.67 -6.01 0.23
CA ILE A 3 5.66 -5.31 -0.59
C ILE A 3 6.13 -5.09 -2.04
N ILE A 4 7.38 -4.68 -2.22
CA ILE A 4 7.95 -4.41 -3.55
C ILE A 4 8.03 -5.69 -4.36
N LEU A 5 8.42 -6.81 -3.73
CA LEU A 5 8.50 -8.12 -4.39
C LEU A 5 7.12 -8.62 -4.81
N THR A 6 6.09 -8.40 -3.97
CA THR A 6 4.70 -8.73 -4.31
C THR A 6 4.18 -7.90 -5.49
N ALA A 7 4.43 -6.60 -5.50
CA ALA A 7 4.00 -5.72 -6.58
C ALA A 7 4.65 -6.13 -7.93
N ILE A 8 5.93 -6.46 -7.92
CA ILE A 8 6.64 -6.94 -9.11
C ILE A 8 6.07 -8.26 -9.61
N ALA A 9 5.83 -9.23 -8.72
CA ALA A 9 5.24 -10.51 -9.10
C ALA A 9 3.85 -10.34 -9.75
N ALA A 10 3.00 -9.46 -9.19
CA ALA A 10 1.68 -9.16 -9.75
C ALA A 10 1.77 -8.47 -11.12
N MET A 11 2.66 -7.48 -11.28
CA MET A 11 2.87 -6.82 -12.56
C MET A 11 3.35 -7.79 -13.64
N LEU A 12 4.30 -8.68 -13.32
CA LEU A 12 4.78 -9.72 -14.24
C LEU A 12 3.66 -10.68 -14.67
N GLY A 13 2.76 -11.07 -13.76
CA GLY A 13 1.58 -11.86 -14.12
C GLY A 13 0.60 -11.11 -15.03
N ALA A 14 0.41 -9.81 -14.81
CA ALA A 14 -0.45 -8.98 -15.64
C ALA A 14 0.12 -8.72 -17.04
N PHE A 15 1.45 -8.66 -17.17
CA PHE A 15 2.11 -8.54 -18.47
C PHE A 15 1.83 -9.74 -19.40
N PHE A 16 1.67 -10.94 -18.83
CA PHE A 16 1.36 -12.14 -19.60
C PHE A 16 -0.03 -12.08 -20.27
N ILE A 17 -0.98 -11.42 -19.62
CA ILE A 17 -2.39 -11.37 -20.02
C ILE A 17 -2.67 -10.21 -21.01
N LEU A 18 -1.72 -9.29 -21.19
CA LEU A 18 -1.86 -8.15 -22.13
C LEU A 18 -1.96 -8.56 -23.60
N GLY A 19 -1.43 -9.72 -23.98
CA GLY A 19 -1.41 -10.19 -25.37
C GLY A 19 -2.78 -10.60 -25.91
N ASP A 20 -3.72 -10.92 -25.02
CA ASP A 20 -5.04 -11.41 -25.39
C ASP A 20 -6.07 -10.26 -25.43
N PRO A 21 -6.70 -9.97 -26.58
CA PRO A 21 -7.66 -8.86 -26.74
C PRO A 21 -8.86 -8.92 -25.77
N ILE A 22 -9.19 -10.10 -25.24
CA ILE A 22 -10.25 -10.33 -24.27
C ILE A 22 -9.90 -9.74 -22.89
N PHE A 23 -8.64 -9.82 -22.47
CA PHE A 23 -8.21 -9.43 -21.13
C PHE A 23 -7.35 -8.16 -21.10
N GLN A 24 -7.10 -7.56 -22.26
CA GLN A 24 -6.28 -6.36 -22.39
C GLN A 24 -6.75 -5.22 -21.45
N GLY A 25 -8.07 -4.98 -21.36
CA GLY A 25 -8.62 -3.96 -20.45
C GLY A 25 -8.42 -4.30 -18.96
N LEU A 26 -8.52 -5.58 -18.59
CA LEU A 26 -8.26 -6.06 -17.23
C LEU A 26 -6.78 -5.89 -16.87
N ALA A 27 -5.88 -6.32 -17.75
CA ALA A 27 -4.44 -6.29 -17.51
C ALA A 27 -3.94 -4.85 -17.27
N VAL A 28 -4.39 -3.88 -18.08
CA VAL A 28 -4.05 -2.47 -17.87
C VAL A 28 -4.57 -1.96 -16.52
N SER A 29 -5.81 -2.30 -16.17
CA SER A 29 -6.42 -1.91 -14.89
C SER A 29 -5.65 -2.50 -13.70
N LEU A 30 -5.18 -3.74 -13.81
CA LEU A 30 -4.44 -4.42 -12.75
C LEU A 30 -3.04 -3.83 -12.56
N ILE A 31 -2.32 -3.56 -13.66
CA ILE A 31 -0.99 -2.94 -13.60
C ILE A 31 -1.07 -1.57 -12.95
N PHE A 32 -1.97 -0.70 -13.43
CA PHE A 32 -2.15 0.63 -12.84
C PHE A 32 -2.68 0.56 -11.42
N GLY A 33 -3.64 -0.32 -11.13
CA GLY A 33 -4.20 -0.51 -9.80
C GLY A 33 -3.15 -0.95 -8.78
N VAL A 34 -2.33 -1.94 -9.12
CA VAL A 34 -1.23 -2.42 -8.27
C VAL A 34 -0.17 -1.34 -8.10
N PHE A 35 0.19 -0.62 -9.18
CA PHE A 35 1.18 0.44 -9.12
C PHE A 35 0.73 1.56 -8.16
N ILE A 36 -0.47 2.11 -8.35
CA ILE A 36 -1.03 3.17 -7.50
C ILE A 36 -1.25 2.66 -6.08
N SER A 37 -1.78 1.44 -5.89
CA SER A 37 -1.98 0.84 -4.56
C SER A 37 -0.67 0.67 -3.80
N THR A 38 0.43 0.35 -4.48
CA THR A 38 1.75 0.22 -3.86
C THR A 38 2.26 1.56 -3.34
N ILE A 39 2.18 2.61 -4.17
CA ILE A 39 2.57 3.98 -3.77
C ILE A 39 1.66 4.47 -2.65
N LEU A 40 0.35 4.29 -2.81
CA LEU A 40 -0.64 4.69 -1.82
C LEU A 40 -0.38 3.97 -0.50
N THR A 41 -0.13 2.67 -0.50
CA THR A 41 0.16 1.89 0.72
C THR A 41 1.41 2.42 1.44
N LEU A 42 2.47 2.71 0.69
CA LEU A 42 3.70 3.26 1.26
C LEU A 42 3.49 4.65 1.90
N LEU A 43 2.50 5.41 1.44
CA LEU A 43 2.19 6.75 1.96
C LEU A 43 1.09 6.70 3.05
N VAL A 44 0.07 5.88 2.87
CA VAL A 44 -1.09 5.73 3.77
C VAL A 44 -0.67 5.09 5.09
N ILE A 45 0.14 4.03 5.07
CA ILE A 45 0.61 3.39 6.32
C ILE A 45 1.30 4.40 7.25
N PRO A 46 2.31 5.18 6.83
CA PRO A 46 2.95 6.14 7.71
C PRO A 46 2.00 7.27 8.11
N VAL A 47 1.21 7.82 7.18
CA VAL A 47 0.25 8.90 7.49
C VAL A 47 -0.74 8.46 8.56
N LEU A 48 -1.37 7.28 8.39
CA LEU A 48 -2.30 6.72 9.37
C LEU A 48 -1.62 6.40 10.70
N TYR A 49 -0.39 5.88 10.66
CA TYR A 49 0.38 5.59 11.86
C TYR A 49 0.66 6.85 12.67
N PHE A 50 1.13 7.93 12.01
CA PHE A 50 1.37 9.21 12.67
C PHE A 50 0.08 9.83 13.21
N SER A 51 -1.03 9.81 12.45
CA SER A 51 -2.30 10.35 12.93
C SER A 51 -2.84 9.57 14.12
N TYR A 52 -2.73 8.24 14.10
CA TYR A 52 -3.17 7.39 15.20
C TYR A 52 -2.32 7.61 16.46
N LEU A 53 -0.99 7.68 16.30
CA LEU A 53 -0.05 7.90 17.39
C LEU A 53 -0.25 9.28 18.03
N GLN A 54 -0.52 10.32 17.24
CA GLN A 54 -0.86 11.66 17.75
C GLN A 54 -2.18 11.66 18.54
N HIS A 55 -3.19 10.91 18.10
CA HIS A 55 -4.48 10.81 18.82
C HIS A 55 -4.39 9.95 20.09
N HIS A 56 -3.50 8.95 20.17
CA HIS A 56 -3.32 8.09 21.34
C HIS A 56 -2.21 8.55 22.29
N GLY A 57 -1.30 9.42 21.85
CA GLY A 57 -0.26 10.06 22.68
C GLY A 57 -0.78 11.08 23.70
N GLY A 58 -2.10 11.32 23.74
CA GLY A 58 -2.77 12.23 24.67
C GLY A 58 -3.11 11.66 26.05
N ARG A 59 -2.62 10.46 26.41
CA ARG A 59 -2.70 9.95 27.78
C ARG A 59 -1.32 9.44 28.19
N VAL A 60 -0.44 10.35 28.56
CA VAL A 60 0.66 10.05 29.48
C VAL A 60 0.06 10.24 30.88
N PRO A 61 -0.34 9.18 31.60
CA PRO A 61 -0.68 9.31 33.02
C PRO A 61 0.58 9.81 33.70
N GLY A 62 0.48 10.99 34.32
CA GLY A 62 1.60 11.68 34.92
C GLY A 62 2.44 10.74 35.78
N THR A 63 3.74 10.81 35.57
CA THR A 63 4.72 10.41 36.57
C THR A 63 4.35 11.07 37.90
N VAL A 64 3.73 10.29 38.78
CA VAL A 64 3.60 10.61 40.20
C VAL A 64 5.02 10.64 40.78
N LYS A 65 5.61 11.83 40.76
CA LYS A 65 6.61 12.22 41.75
C LYS A 65 5.85 12.93 42.88
N ALA A 66 5.61 12.20 43.96
CA ALA A 66 5.38 12.74 45.29
C ALA A 66 6.01 11.75 46.28
#